data_AF-A0A292SXD7-F1
#
_entry.id   AF-A0A292SXD7-F1
#
_cell.length_a   1.000
_cell.length_b   1.000
_cell.length_c   1.000
_cell.angle_alpha   90.00
_cell.angle_beta   90.00
_cell.angle_gamma   90.00
#
_symmetry.space_group_name_H-M   'P 1'
#
loop_
_entity.id
_entity.type
_entity.pdbx_description
1 polymer ?
#
loop_
_entity_poly.entity_id
_entity_poly.type
_entity_poly.pdbx_seq_one_letter_code
_entity_poly.pdbx_strand_id
1 'polypeptide(L)'
;MNKVQFHSDLDRLIEILPPKITKCLSHETLDDVIELVLDLGRQPEIRHADGNIDYLGEDTIVDEDIKYITDRVPEFTKDNRSGIAGTLHRISAIRNRQGKVVGLTCRIGRVVTGTIACIKDFVVQNKSILFLGRPGVGKTTKLR
;
A
#
# COMPACT_ATOMS: atom_id res chain seq x y z
N MET A 1 0.81 15.66 6.20
CA MET A 1 0.06 14.68 6.97
C MET A 1 0.83 14.69 8.27
N ASN A 2 0.20 14.89 9.43
CA ASN A 2 1.00 14.82 10.64
C ASN A 2 1.66 13.43 10.66
N LYS A 3 2.95 13.35 11.00
CA LYS A 3 3.73 12.11 10.98
C LYS A 3 2.99 10.95 11.68
N VAL A 4 2.21 11.30 12.71
CA VAL A 4 1.25 10.46 13.44
C VAL A 4 0.24 9.72 12.54
N GLN A 5 -0.41 10.39 11.59
CA GLN A 5 -1.40 9.75 10.71
C GLN A 5 -0.73 8.80 9.70
N PHE A 6 0.46 9.15 9.21
CA PHE A 6 1.22 8.27 8.33
C PHE A 6 1.59 6.97 9.06
N HIS A 7 2.09 7.08 10.30
CA HIS A 7 2.42 5.93 11.11
C HIS A 7 1.18 5.07 11.38
N SER A 8 0.02 5.69 11.70
CA SER A 8 -1.24 4.95 11.87
C SER A 8 -1.70 4.21 10.61
N ASP A 9 -1.47 4.77 9.42
CA ASP A 9 -1.77 4.09 8.16
C ASP A 9 -0.79 2.91 7.92
N LEU A 10 0.50 3.10 8.23
CA LEU A 10 1.51 2.05 8.19
C LEU A 10 1.20 0.90 9.16
N ASP A 11 0.69 1.20 10.36
CA ASP A 11 0.30 0.17 11.33
C ASP A 11 -0.73 -0.79 10.73
N ARG A 12 -1.72 -0.27 10.01
CA ARG A 12 -2.72 -1.11 9.32
C ARG A 12 -2.13 -1.95 8.21
N LEU A 13 -1.06 -1.47 7.55
CA LEU A 13 -0.30 -2.29 6.59
C LEU A 13 0.48 -3.39 7.33
N ILE A 14 1.12 -3.08 8.44
CA ILE A 14 1.90 -4.04 9.23
C ILE A 14 1.00 -5.14 9.80
N GLU A 15 -0.21 -4.81 10.24
CA GLU A 15 -1.20 -5.76 10.80
C GLU A 15 -1.58 -6.90 9.83
N ILE A 16 -1.58 -6.64 8.52
CA ILE A 16 -1.92 -7.67 7.52
C ILE A 16 -0.74 -8.56 7.13
N LEU A 17 0.49 -8.20 7.52
CA LEU A 17 1.70 -8.91 7.10
C LEU A 17 2.02 -10.11 8.01
N PRO A 18 2.66 -11.16 7.48
CA PRO A 18 3.08 -12.31 8.26
C PRO A 18 4.11 -11.93 9.34
N PRO A 19 4.14 -12.62 10.50
CA PRO A 19 5.06 -12.31 11.60
C PRO A 19 6.54 -12.29 11.22
N LYS A 20 6.95 -13.09 10.22
CA LYS A 20 8.34 -13.11 9.76
C LYS A 20 8.74 -11.82 9.04
N ILE A 21 7.78 -11.15 8.40
CA ILE A 21 7.99 -9.87 7.72
C ILE A 21 7.93 -8.73 8.73
N THR A 22 6.94 -8.74 9.62
CA THR A 22 6.75 -7.64 10.59
C THR A 22 7.93 -7.48 11.54
N LYS A 23 8.64 -8.57 11.88
CA LYS A 23 9.87 -8.54 12.69
C LYS A 23 11.03 -7.78 12.03
N CYS A 24 11.04 -7.69 10.70
CA CYS A 24 12.06 -6.98 9.94
C CYS A 24 11.68 -5.52 9.65
N LEU A 25 10.47 -5.11 10.02
CA LEU A 25 9.93 -3.79 9.71
C LEU A 25 9.92 -2.89 10.94
N SER A 26 10.34 -1.64 10.74
CA SER A 26 10.11 -0.53 11.66
C SER A 26 9.49 0.64 10.88
N HIS A 27 8.91 1.62 11.58
CA HIS A 27 8.47 2.85 10.91
C HIS A 27 9.62 3.55 10.17
N GLU A 28 10.82 3.52 10.74
CA GLU A 28 12.02 4.11 10.13
C GLU A 28 12.39 3.40 8.84
N THR A 29 12.26 2.06 8.80
CA THR A 29 12.46 1.24 7.59
C THR A 29 11.48 1.60 6.48
N LEU A 30 10.28 2.08 6.80
CA LEU A 30 9.22 2.33 5.82
C LEU A 30 9.05 3.81 5.43
N ASP A 31 9.84 4.72 6.00
CA ASP A 31 9.66 6.18 5.82
C ASP A 31 9.79 6.58 4.34
N ASP A 32 10.70 5.96 3.58
CA ASP A 32 10.98 6.22 2.15
C ASP A 32 10.62 5.06 1.19
N VAL A 33 10.21 3.90 1.71
CA VAL A 33 9.79 2.73 0.93
C VAL A 33 8.51 3.00 0.13
N ILE A 34 8.51 2.73 -1.16
CA ILE A 34 7.34 2.88 -2.04
C ILE A 34 6.58 1.57 -2.25
N GLU A 35 7.28 0.44 -2.21
CA GLU A 35 6.71 -0.89 -2.46
C GLU A 35 7.33 -1.94 -1.53
N LEU A 36 6.50 -2.85 -1.03
CA LEU A 36 6.90 -4.13 -0.43
C LEU A 36 6.46 -5.24 -1.38
N VAL A 37 7.39 -6.07 -1.83
CA VAL A 37 7.14 -7.14 -2.81
C VAL A 37 7.39 -8.49 -2.17
N LEU A 38 6.43 -9.39 -2.36
CA LEU A 38 6.37 -10.72 -1.76
C LEU A 38 6.08 -11.75 -2.86
N ASP A 39 7.13 -12.33 -3.43
CA ASP A 39 7.02 -13.31 -4.52
C ASP A 39 7.33 -14.72 -4.01
N LEU A 40 6.47 -15.69 -4.33
CA LEU A 40 6.64 -17.08 -3.91
C LEU A 40 8.04 -17.61 -4.31
N GLY A 41 8.77 -18.15 -3.34
CA GLY A 41 10.12 -18.70 -3.50
C GLY A 41 11.24 -17.65 -3.55
N ARG A 42 10.95 -16.37 -3.26
CA ARG A 42 11.94 -15.29 -3.20
C ARG A 42 12.01 -14.66 -1.82
N GLN A 43 13.11 -14.00 -1.51
CA GLN A 43 13.20 -13.17 -0.33
C GLN A 43 12.23 -11.96 -0.48
N PRO A 44 11.56 -11.56 0.61
CA PRO A 44 10.77 -10.34 0.61
C PRO A 44 11.68 -9.13 0.36
N GLU A 45 11.22 -8.18 -0.45
CA GLU A 45 12.00 -6.98 -0.78
C GLU A 45 11.19 -5.71 -0.55
N ILE A 46 11.86 -4.66 -0.10
CA ILE A 46 11.35 -3.29 -0.06
C ILE A 46 12.06 -2.46 -1.12
N ARG A 47 11.29 -1.62 -1.80
CA ARG A 47 11.81 -0.73 -2.85
C ARG A 47 11.68 0.71 -2.40
N HIS A 48 12.75 1.46 -2.55
CA HIS A 48 12.86 2.85 -2.13
C HIS A 48 12.54 3.79 -3.29
N ALA A 49 12.18 5.04 -2.96
CA ALA A 49 11.82 6.04 -3.96
C ALA A 49 12.99 6.43 -4.89
N ASP A 50 14.23 6.22 -4.43
CA ASP A 50 15.47 6.45 -5.18
C ASP A 50 15.85 5.26 -6.09
N GLY A 51 15.10 4.17 -6.04
CA GLY A 51 15.33 2.96 -6.82
C GLY A 51 16.15 1.88 -6.10
N ASN A 52 16.60 2.12 -4.87
CA ASN A 52 17.28 1.10 -4.07
C ASN A 52 16.32 -0.03 -3.67
N ILE A 53 16.87 -1.23 -3.49
CA ILE A 53 16.13 -2.43 -3.11
C ILE A 53 16.85 -3.09 -1.93
N ASP A 54 16.14 -3.25 -0.82
CA ASP A 54 16.63 -3.99 0.35
C ASP A 54 15.79 -5.26 0.55
N TYR A 55 16.43 -6.32 1.02
CA TYR A 55 15.78 -7.59 1.31
C TYR A 55 15.48 -7.72 2.80
N LEU A 56 14.33 -8.28 3.14
CA LEU A 56 13.88 -8.47 4.52
C LEU A 56 14.17 -9.90 4.99
N GLY A 57 15.16 -10.04 5.87
CA GLY A 57 15.53 -11.34 6.44
C GLY A 57 16.15 -12.29 5.41
N GLU A 58 16.29 -13.56 5.80
CA GLU A 58 16.94 -14.58 4.96
C GLU A 58 15.93 -15.57 4.33
N ASP A 59 14.74 -15.69 4.93
CA ASP A 59 13.72 -16.64 4.52
C ASP A 59 13.02 -16.24 3.22
N THR A 60 12.65 -17.24 2.42
CA THR A 60 11.83 -17.03 1.22
C THR A 60 10.33 -17.02 1.54
N ILE A 61 9.54 -16.35 0.71
CA ILE A 61 8.08 -16.35 0.79
C ILE A 61 7.53 -17.73 0.39
N VAL A 62 6.66 -18.27 1.23
CA VAL A 62 5.93 -19.52 0.98
C VAL A 62 4.44 -19.23 0.75
N ASP A 63 3.69 -20.26 0.33
CA ASP A 63 2.26 -20.14 0.04
C ASP A 63 1.46 -19.67 1.26
N GLU A 64 1.85 -20.10 2.46
CA GLU A 64 1.21 -19.71 3.72
C GLU A 64 1.33 -18.21 3.99
N ASP A 65 2.44 -17.56 3.59
CA ASP A 65 2.61 -16.12 3.77
C ASP A 65 1.71 -15.30 2.86
N ILE A 66 1.60 -15.74 1.59
CA ILE A 66 0.69 -15.12 0.63
C ILE A 66 -0.74 -15.27 1.15
N LYS A 67 -1.11 -16.49 1.56
CA LYS A 67 -2.43 -16.78 2.11
C LYS A 67 -2.74 -15.94 3.35
N TYR A 68 -1.76 -15.80 4.26
CA TYR A 68 -1.90 -14.97 5.46
C TYR A 68 -2.36 -13.55 5.12
N ILE A 69 -1.79 -12.95 4.08
CA ILE A 69 -2.15 -11.61 3.64
C ILE A 69 -3.50 -11.61 2.92
N THR A 70 -3.73 -12.55 1.99
CA THR A 70 -4.97 -12.57 1.20
C THR A 70 -6.20 -12.80 2.06
N ASP A 71 -6.09 -13.54 3.18
CA ASP A 71 -7.18 -13.78 4.12
C ASP A 71 -7.53 -12.54 4.97
N ARG A 72 -6.66 -11.52 5.00
CA ARG A 72 -6.80 -10.30 5.83
C ARG A 72 -7.15 -9.04 5.05
N VAL A 73 -7.26 -9.15 3.72
CA VAL A 73 -7.56 -8.02 2.84
C VAL A 73 -8.88 -8.25 2.13
N PRO A 74 -9.60 -7.18 1.73
CA PRO A 74 -10.78 -7.33 0.89
C PRO A 74 -10.47 -8.11 -0.39
N GLU A 75 -11.50 -8.75 -0.96
CA GLU A 75 -11.35 -9.48 -2.22
C GLU A 75 -10.70 -8.61 -3.31
N PHE A 76 -9.84 -9.25 -4.10
CA PHE A 76 -9.23 -8.59 -5.24
C PHE A 76 -10.26 -8.33 -6.34
N THR A 77 -10.22 -7.13 -6.89
CA THR A 77 -10.98 -6.73 -8.06
C THR A 77 -10.55 -7.48 -9.33
N LYS A 78 -11.30 -7.29 -10.43
CA LYS A 78 -10.96 -7.86 -11.75
C LYS A 78 -9.60 -7.42 -12.30
N ASP A 79 -9.05 -6.29 -11.85
CA ASP A 79 -7.69 -5.83 -12.20
C ASP A 79 -6.61 -6.31 -11.21
N ASN A 80 -6.92 -7.33 -10.41
CA ASN A 80 -6.03 -7.95 -9.40
C ASN A 80 -5.57 -6.97 -8.31
N ARG A 81 -6.43 -6.04 -7.90
CA ARG A 81 -6.10 -5.06 -6.86
C ARG A 81 -7.03 -5.12 -5.67
N SER A 82 -6.47 -4.85 -4.51
CA SER A 82 -7.18 -4.64 -3.26
C SER A 82 -6.57 -3.42 -2.54
N GLY A 83 -7.18 -3.00 -1.44
CA GLY A 83 -6.72 -1.89 -0.64
C GLY A 83 -7.00 -2.11 0.83
N ILE A 84 -6.32 -1.36 1.68
CA ILE A 84 -6.54 -1.39 3.12
C ILE A 84 -7.51 -0.26 3.47
N ALA A 85 -8.66 -0.64 4.04
CA ALA A 85 -9.72 0.31 4.36
C ALA A 85 -9.20 1.48 5.22
N GLY A 86 -9.61 2.70 4.86
CA GLY A 86 -9.19 3.91 5.56
C GLY A 86 -7.78 4.39 5.24
N THR A 87 -7.04 3.73 4.34
CA THR A 87 -5.67 4.14 3.97
C THR A 87 -5.51 4.31 2.46
N LEU A 88 -4.31 4.74 2.05
CA LEU A 88 -3.88 4.81 0.65
C LEU A 88 -3.15 3.55 0.17
N HIS A 89 -2.93 2.56 1.03
CA HIS A 89 -2.20 1.35 0.67
C HIS A 89 -2.97 0.54 -0.36
N ARG A 90 -2.24 0.02 -1.34
CA ARG A 90 -2.80 -0.78 -2.41
C ARG A 90 -2.03 -2.07 -2.56
N ILE A 91 -2.74 -3.17 -2.68
CA ILE A 91 -2.16 -4.51 -2.78
C ILE A 91 -2.51 -5.05 -4.15
N SER A 92 -1.51 -5.42 -4.92
CA SER A 92 -1.69 -6.00 -6.26
C SER A 92 -1.29 -7.47 -6.22
N ALA A 93 -2.15 -8.34 -6.73
CA ALA A 93 -1.89 -9.76 -6.81
C ALA A 93 -1.26 -10.12 -8.16
N ILE A 94 -0.18 -10.89 -8.12
CA ILE A 94 0.40 -11.58 -9.26
C ILE A 94 -0.17 -12.99 -9.24
N ARG A 95 -0.76 -13.42 -10.35
CA ARG A 95 -1.38 -14.74 -10.48
C ARG A 95 -0.68 -15.58 -11.53
N ASN A 96 -0.59 -16.88 -11.28
CA ASN A 96 -0.12 -17.84 -12.28
C ASN A 96 -1.21 -18.13 -13.33
N ARG A 97 -0.89 -18.98 -14.32
CA ARG A 97 -1.82 -19.35 -15.40
C ARG A 97 -3.09 -20.07 -14.93
N GLN A 98 -3.09 -20.63 -13.72
CA GLN A 98 -4.23 -21.30 -13.09
C GLN A 98 -5.06 -20.33 -12.22
N GLY A 99 -4.67 -19.05 -12.16
CA GLY A 99 -5.35 -18.04 -11.36
C GLY A 99 -4.96 -18.01 -9.88
N LYS A 100 -4.04 -18.89 -9.43
CA LYS A 100 -3.52 -18.88 -8.05
C LYS A 100 -2.65 -17.64 -7.83
N VAL A 101 -2.83 -16.94 -6.71
CA VAL A 101 -1.93 -15.84 -6.30
C VAL A 101 -0.57 -16.42 -5.95
N VAL A 102 0.47 -15.93 -6.61
CA VAL A 102 1.87 -16.36 -6.43
C VAL A 102 2.80 -15.20 -6.07
N GLY A 103 2.28 -13.98 -6.01
CA GLY A 103 3.01 -12.84 -5.52
C GLY A 103 2.08 -11.69 -5.15
N LEU A 104 2.58 -10.81 -4.28
CA LEU A 104 1.87 -9.62 -3.82
C LEU A 104 2.81 -8.42 -3.87
N THR A 105 2.30 -7.30 -4.39
CA THR A 105 2.98 -6.00 -4.31
C THR A 105 2.13 -5.04 -3.50
N CYS A 106 2.61 -4.69 -2.31
CA CYS A 106 2.00 -3.69 -1.43
C CYS A 106 2.63 -2.33 -1.72
N ARG A 107 1.89 -1.45 -2.38
CA ARG A 107 2.29 -0.06 -2.59
C ARG A 107 1.95 0.78 -1.37
N ILE A 108 2.96 1.45 -0.83
CA ILE A 108 2.82 2.29 0.36
C ILE A 108 2.15 3.61 -0.06
N GLY A 109 0.96 3.83 0.49
CA GLY A 109 0.18 5.01 0.24
C GLY A 109 0.70 6.21 1.03
N ARG A 110 1.05 7.30 0.34
CA ARG A 110 1.46 8.56 0.97
C ARG A 110 0.52 9.70 0.58
N VAL A 111 0.12 10.51 1.55
CA VAL A 111 -0.67 11.73 1.33
C VAL A 111 0.25 12.95 1.27
N VAL A 112 0.08 13.77 0.23
CA VAL A 112 0.73 15.09 0.16
C VAL A 112 -0.23 16.14 0.72
N THR A 113 0.03 16.61 1.93
CA THR A 113 -0.84 17.61 2.57
C THR A 113 -0.58 19.03 2.10
N GLY A 114 -1.55 19.91 2.37
CA GLY A 114 -1.51 21.32 1.98
C GLY A 114 -2.04 21.56 0.56
N THR A 115 -2.35 20.51 -0.19
CA THR A 115 -2.81 20.60 -1.59
C THR A 115 -4.30 20.93 -1.72
N ILE A 116 -5.12 20.64 -0.70
CA ILE A 116 -6.56 20.96 -0.65
C ILE A 116 -6.84 22.39 -0.16
N ALA A 117 -5.83 23.09 0.38
CA ALA A 117 -6.03 24.41 1.00
C ALA A 117 -6.72 25.42 0.06
N CYS A 118 -6.43 25.35 -1.24
CA CYS A 118 -6.99 26.24 -2.25
C CYS A 118 -8.48 26.03 -2.55
N ILE A 119 -9.09 24.93 -2.07
CA ILE A 119 -10.50 24.61 -2.31
C ILE A 119 -11.24 24.20 -1.02
N LYS A 120 -10.63 24.47 0.14
CA LYS A 120 -11.19 24.12 1.45
C LYS A 120 -12.55 24.79 1.67
N ASP A 121 -12.69 26.02 1.21
CA ASP A 121 -13.92 26.82 1.21
C ASP A 121 -15.07 26.16 0.44
N PHE A 122 -14.79 25.40 -0.62
CA PHE A 122 -15.81 24.61 -1.32
C PHE A 122 -16.15 23.31 -0.59
N VAL A 123 -15.15 22.62 -0.05
CA VAL A 123 -15.33 21.33 0.64
C VAL A 123 -16.21 21.47 1.89
N VAL A 124 -16.10 22.57 2.64
CA VAL A 124 -16.89 22.79 3.87
C VAL A 124 -18.35 23.20 3.62
N GLN A 125 -18.76 23.43 2.38
CA GLN A 125 -20.14 23.84 2.06
C GLN A 125 -21.16 22.71 2.15
N ASN A 126 -20.71 21.49 2.47
CA ASN A 126 -21.56 20.29 2.59
C ASN A 126 -22.38 19.98 1.32
N LYS A 127 -21.82 20.33 0.16
CA LYS A 127 -22.38 20.06 -1.18
C LYS A 127 -21.62 18.90 -1.83
N SER A 128 -22.26 18.21 -2.77
CA SER A 128 -21.58 17.24 -3.62
C SER A 128 -20.57 17.93 -4.53
N ILE A 129 -19.35 17.41 -4.60
CA ILE A 129 -18.25 17.95 -5.41
C ILE A 129 -17.74 16.86 -6.36
N LEU A 130 -17.59 17.20 -7.65
CA LEU A 130 -17.02 16.32 -8.67
C LEU A 130 -15.65 16.86 -9.13
N PHE A 131 -14.60 16.05 -8.98
CA PHE A 131 -13.26 16.36 -9.49
C PHE A 131 -13.04 15.71 -10.85
N LEU A 132 -12.88 16.53 -11.90
CA LEU A 132 -12.61 16.09 -13.26
C LEU A 132 -11.15 16.31 -13.65
N GLY A 133 -10.61 15.45 -14.52
CA GLY A 133 -9.25 15.56 -15.02
C GLY A 133 -8.71 14.24 -15.56
N ARG A 134 -7.66 14.29 -16.37
CA ARG A 134 -7.01 13.11 -16.98
C ARG A 134 -6.48 12.12 -15.91
N PRO A 135 -6.25 10.84 -16.23
CA PRO A 135 -5.56 9.92 -15.32
C PRO A 135 -4.22 10.50 -14.84
N GLY A 136 -3.87 10.29 -13.56
CA GLY A 136 -2.58 10.72 -13.00
C GLY A 136 -2.45 12.18 -12.55
N VAL A 137 -3.42 13.06 -12.80
CA VAL A 137 -3.32 14.51 -12.47
C VAL A 137 -3.48 14.87 -10.98
N GLY A 138 -3.41 13.90 -10.08
CA GLY A 138 -3.48 14.15 -8.63
C GLY A 138 -4.88 14.44 -8.08
N LYS A 139 -5.97 14.07 -8.78
CA LYS A 139 -7.36 14.23 -8.29
C LYS A 139 -7.54 13.60 -6.90
N THR A 140 -7.15 12.33 -6.79
CA THR A 140 -7.26 11.56 -5.56
C THR A 140 -6.28 12.06 -4.48
N THR A 141 -5.16 12.66 -4.89
CA THR A 141 -4.19 13.29 -3.99
C THR A 141 -4.74 14.58 -3.37
N LYS A 142 -5.57 15.34 -4.11
CA LYS A 142 -6.19 16.57 -3.60
C LYS A 142 -7.38 16.27 -2.69
N LEU A 143 -8.15 15.22 -2.97
CA LEU A 143 -9.39 14.86 -2.27
C LEU A 143 -9.21 14.23 -0.87
N ARG A 144 -7.99 13.82 -0.51
CA ARG A 144 -7.66 13.12 0.74
C ARG A 144 -6.74 13.97 1.60
#